data_AF-A0A9D8TGU5-F1
#
_entry.id   AF-A0A9D8TGU5-F1
#
_cell.length_a   1.000
_cell.length_b   1.000
_cell.length_c   1.000
_cell.angle_alpha   90.00
_cell.angle_beta   90.00
_cell.angle_gamma   90.00
#
_symmetry.space_group_name_H-M   'P 1'
#
loop_
_entity.id
_entity.type
_entity.pdbx_description
1 polymer ?
#
loop_
_entity_poly.entity_id
_entity_poly.type
_entity_poly.pdbx_seq_one_letter_code
_entity_poly.pdbx_strand_id
1 'polypeptide(L)'
;MKIHSLTCLALGLCMSLSLSAQRASISLDKQNWRTYLSKTSNTQPTSLDTIDVKLPHNWDDYYGYRQLTHGNLHGTAVYSTRFDMPAEWQADQAYFIRFEGVGTYAHVRLNGHDLGRHLG
;
A
#
# COMPACT_ATOMS: atom_id res chain seq x y z
N MET A 1 26.93 -48.29 -51.80
CA MET A 1 26.62 -48.39 -50.36
C MET A 1 27.04 -47.08 -49.70
N LYS A 2 26.10 -46.15 -49.47
CA LYS A 2 26.38 -44.83 -48.88
C LYS A 2 25.87 -44.83 -47.44
N ILE A 3 26.77 -44.67 -46.49
CA ILE A 3 26.50 -44.55 -45.06
C ILE A 3 26.07 -43.10 -44.82
N HIS A 4 24.89 -42.87 -44.26
CA HIS A 4 24.46 -41.52 -43.87
C HIS A 4 24.76 -41.32 -42.39
N SER A 5 25.61 -40.32 -42.13
CA SER A 5 26.04 -39.86 -40.82
C SER A 5 24.85 -39.28 -40.05
N LEU A 6 24.45 -39.92 -38.95
CA LEU A 6 23.67 -39.27 -37.90
C LEU A 6 24.65 -38.44 -37.07
N THR A 7 24.55 -37.12 -37.17
CA THR A 7 25.27 -36.20 -36.29
C THR A 7 24.30 -35.22 -35.66
N CYS A 8 24.29 -35.26 -34.34
CA CYS A 8 23.50 -34.51 -33.37
C CYS A 8 23.13 -33.08 -33.76
N LEU A 9 21.83 -32.77 -33.71
CA LEU A 9 21.34 -31.42 -33.51
C LEU A 9 20.79 -31.31 -32.08
N ALA A 10 21.69 -31.19 -31.12
CA ALA A 10 21.34 -30.86 -29.74
C ALA A 10 21.88 -29.45 -29.42
N LEU A 11 21.32 -28.43 -30.07
CA LEU A 11 21.57 -27.04 -29.69
C LEU A 11 20.37 -26.51 -28.91
N GLY A 12 20.49 -26.63 -27.60
CA GLY A 12 20.07 -25.60 -26.65
C GLY A 12 18.63 -25.13 -26.79
N LEU A 13 17.68 -26.00 -26.43
CA LEU A 13 16.49 -25.56 -25.72
C LEU A 13 16.99 -25.00 -24.38
N CYS A 14 17.53 -23.77 -24.39
CA CYS A 14 17.84 -23.04 -23.19
C CYS A 14 16.49 -22.84 -22.52
N MET A 15 16.19 -23.73 -21.58
CA MET A 15 15.18 -23.61 -20.57
C MET A 15 15.01 -22.13 -20.23
N SER A 16 13.96 -21.51 -20.76
CA SER A 16 13.31 -20.41 -20.07
C SER A 16 12.70 -21.02 -18.81
N LEU A 17 13.56 -21.30 -17.84
CA LEU A 17 13.17 -21.39 -16.45
C LEU A 17 12.63 -20.01 -16.11
N SER A 18 11.34 -19.82 -16.34
CA SER A 18 10.58 -18.77 -15.68
C SER A 18 10.82 -18.98 -14.19
N LEU A 19 11.64 -18.13 -13.57
CA LEU A 19 11.82 -18.13 -12.13
C LEU A 19 10.43 -17.99 -11.50
N SER A 20 9.91 -19.07 -10.91
CA SER A 20 8.64 -19.01 -10.21
C SER A 20 8.82 -18.21 -8.91
N ALA A 21 7.91 -17.26 -8.69
CA ALA A 21 7.65 -16.50 -7.46
C ALA A 21 8.72 -15.48 -7.02
N GLN A 22 9.01 -14.48 -7.85
CA GLN A 22 9.64 -13.25 -7.36
C GLN A 22 8.59 -12.37 -6.66
N ARG A 23 8.84 -12.01 -5.39
CA ARG A 23 7.98 -11.08 -4.65
C ARG A 23 7.98 -9.72 -5.35
N ALA A 24 6.81 -9.30 -5.83
CA ALA A 24 6.58 -7.95 -6.34
C ALA A 24 6.03 -7.04 -5.25
N SER A 25 6.33 -5.74 -5.34
CA SER A 25 5.75 -4.72 -4.48
C SER A 25 5.39 -3.50 -5.30
N ILE A 26 4.17 -2.99 -5.10
CA ILE A 26 3.73 -1.71 -5.65
C ILE A 26 3.70 -0.68 -4.50
N SER A 27 4.28 0.50 -4.71
CA SER A 27 4.11 1.61 -3.77
C SER A 27 2.73 2.22 -3.99
N LEU A 28 2.00 2.42 -2.89
CA LEU A 28 0.73 3.13 -2.91
C LEU A 28 0.90 4.63 -2.64
N ASP A 29 2.10 5.11 -2.36
CA ASP A 29 2.36 6.50 -1.93
C ASP A 29 2.05 7.52 -3.04
N LYS A 30 2.18 7.07 -4.29
CA LYS A 30 1.92 7.87 -5.49
C LYS A 30 0.45 7.87 -5.93
N GLN A 31 -0.41 7.12 -5.23
CA GLN A 31 -1.84 7.11 -5.52
C GLN A 31 -2.50 8.42 -5.07
N ASN A 32 -3.69 8.69 -5.59
CA ASN A 32 -4.48 9.84 -5.19
C ASN A 32 -5.10 9.57 -3.81
N TRP A 33 -4.38 9.93 -2.75
CA TRP A 33 -4.86 9.82 -1.38
C TRP A 33 -5.73 11.02 -1.02
N ARG A 34 -6.86 10.74 -0.39
CA ARG A 34 -7.72 11.74 0.23
C ARG A 34 -7.72 11.56 1.73
N THR A 35 -7.73 12.66 2.46
CA THR A 35 -7.83 12.63 3.91
C THR A 35 -8.72 13.73 4.46
N TYR A 36 -9.31 13.47 5.63
CA TYR A 36 -10.03 14.43 6.44
C TYR A 36 -9.86 14.10 7.93
N LEU A 37 -9.96 15.11 8.80
CA LEU A 37 -10.10 14.90 10.24
C LEU A 37 -11.57 14.66 10.58
N SER A 38 -11.83 13.59 11.31
CA SER A 38 -13.13 13.29 11.88
C SER A 38 -13.33 14.10 13.15
N LYS A 39 -14.37 14.92 13.20
CA LYS A 39 -14.80 15.59 14.44
C LYS A 39 -15.80 14.69 15.16
N THR A 40 -15.45 14.21 16.35
CA THR A 40 -16.43 13.67 17.29
C THR A 40 -17.20 14.85 17.89
N SER A 41 -18.36 15.17 17.32
CA SER A 41 -19.38 15.92 18.07
C SER A 41 -20.29 14.91 18.77
N ASN A 42 -20.81 15.23 19.96
CA ASN A 42 -21.69 14.37 20.76
C ASN A 42 -22.99 13.95 20.05
N THR A 43 -23.21 14.37 18.80
CA THR A 43 -24.46 14.12 18.08
C THR A 43 -24.28 13.52 16.69
N GLN A 44 -23.18 13.74 15.95
CA GLN A 44 -22.82 13.01 14.71
C GLN A 44 -21.35 13.28 14.30
N PRO A 45 -20.60 12.30 13.76
CA PRO A 45 -19.30 12.57 13.16
C PRO A 45 -19.46 13.45 11.92
N THR A 46 -18.98 14.68 11.97
CA THR A 46 -18.93 15.59 10.81
C THR A 46 -17.52 15.55 10.24
N SER A 47 -17.38 15.24 8.94
CA SER A 47 -16.09 15.33 8.25
C SER A 47 -15.71 16.80 8.06
N LEU A 48 -14.47 17.17 8.35
CA LEU A 48 -13.89 18.38 7.74
C LEU A 48 -13.82 18.25 6.21
N ASP A 49 -13.52 19.37 5.53
CA ASP A 49 -13.23 19.36 4.10
C ASP A 49 -12.17 18.30 3.77
N THR A 50 -12.50 17.43 2.83
CA THR A 50 -11.60 16.38 2.35
C THR A 50 -10.55 17.01 1.44
N ILE A 51 -9.27 16.75 1.71
CA ILE A 51 -8.15 17.23 0.91
C ILE A 51 -7.44 16.07 0.20
N ASP A 52 -6.90 16.34 -0.98
CA ASP A 52 -5.97 15.43 -1.66
C ASP A 52 -4.55 15.64 -1.11
N VAL A 53 -3.84 14.54 -0.82
CA VAL A 53 -2.49 14.56 -0.23
C VAL A 53 -1.56 13.57 -0.94
N LYS A 54 -0.26 13.81 -0.80
CA LYS A 54 0.79 12.85 -1.16
C LYS A 54 1.39 12.27 0.11
N LEU A 55 1.70 10.97 0.12
CA LEU A 55 2.39 10.35 1.24
C LEU A 55 3.92 10.53 1.12
N PRO A 56 4.65 10.61 2.26
CA PRO A 56 4.14 10.64 3.64
C PRO A 56 3.44 11.98 3.97
N HIS A 57 2.40 11.92 4.81
CA HIS A 57 1.60 13.09 5.21
C HIS A 57 1.36 13.09 6.72
N ASN A 58 1.34 14.28 7.32
CA ASN A 58 0.97 14.52 8.71
C ASN A 58 -0.02 15.68 8.80
N TRP A 59 -1.02 15.57 9.66
CA TRP A 59 -2.00 16.63 9.90
C TRP A 59 -1.52 17.68 10.92
N ASP A 60 -0.53 17.32 11.74
CA ASP A 60 0.08 18.24 12.69
C ASP A 60 1.31 18.91 12.04
N ASP A 61 1.43 20.22 12.16
CA ASP A 61 2.59 20.99 11.68
C ASP A 61 3.82 20.87 12.61
N TYR A 62 3.82 19.87 13.50
CA TYR A 62 4.96 19.46 14.31
C TYR A 62 5.39 20.56 15.29
N TYR A 63 4.42 21.30 15.84
CA TYR A 63 4.66 22.43 16.75
C TYR A 63 5.37 22.00 18.05
N GLY A 64 5.13 20.77 18.52
CA GLY A 64 5.76 20.23 19.72
C GLY A 64 7.29 20.18 19.68
N TYR A 65 7.90 19.95 18.51
CA TYR A 65 9.37 19.98 18.36
C TYR A 65 9.95 21.38 18.53
N ARG A 66 9.19 22.41 18.17
CA ARG A 66 9.60 23.81 18.32
C ARG A 66 9.39 24.35 19.74
N GLN A 67 8.92 23.53 20.68
CA GLN A 67 8.52 23.93 22.04
C GLN A 67 7.54 25.12 22.04
N LEU A 68 6.76 25.28 20.97
CA LEU A 68 5.75 26.33 20.89
C LEU A 68 4.55 25.90 21.74
N THR A 69 3.95 26.83 22.48
CA THR A 69 2.86 26.60 23.45
C THR A 69 1.50 26.23 22.82
N HIS A 70 1.45 26.00 21.50
CA HIS A 70 0.23 25.57 20.82
C HIS A 70 0.05 24.06 21.02
N GLY A 71 -1.15 23.63 21.41
CA GLY A 71 -1.45 22.22 21.64
C GLY A 71 -1.33 21.40 20.35
N ASN A 72 -0.78 20.19 20.45
CA ASN A 72 -0.72 19.25 19.34
C ASN A 72 -2.13 18.96 18.81
N LEU A 73 -2.23 18.67 17.51
CA LEU A 73 -3.50 18.29 16.92
C LEU A 73 -3.84 16.85 17.34
N HIS A 74 -4.93 16.70 18.10
CA HIS A 74 -5.47 15.40 18.48
C HIS A 74 -6.79 15.11 17.76
N GLY A 75 -6.97 13.88 17.31
CA GLY A 75 -8.20 13.44 16.66
C GLY A 75 -7.99 12.19 15.81
N THR A 76 -9.04 11.81 15.08
CA THR A 76 -8.98 10.70 14.12
C THR A 76 -8.89 11.26 12.70
N ALA A 77 -7.79 10.98 12.00
CA ALA A 77 -7.69 11.24 10.57
C ALA A 77 -8.11 9.98 9.79
N VAL A 78 -8.90 10.17 8.73
CA VAL A 78 -9.23 9.10 7.78
C VAL A 78 -8.41 9.31 6.52
N TYR A 79 -7.76 8.25 6.03
CA TYR A 79 -7.06 8.24 4.74
C TYR A 79 -7.75 7.23 3.83
N SER A 80 -8.00 7.61 2.58
CA SER A 80 -8.62 6.73 1.59
C SER A 80 -7.98 6.90 0.22
N THR A 81 -7.83 5.81 -0.49
CA THR A 81 -7.40 5.80 -1.89
C THR A 81 -8.05 4.64 -2.62
N ARG A 82 -7.94 4.65 -3.96
CA ARG A 82 -8.32 3.55 -4.83
C ARG A 82 -7.12 3.21 -5.70
N PHE A 83 -6.90 1.93 -5.94
CA PHE A 83 -5.85 1.44 -6.81
C PHE A 83 -6.35 0.18 -7.53
N ASP A 84 -5.85 -0.03 -8.74
CA ASP A 84 -6.12 -1.23 -9.50
C ASP A 84 -5.11 -2.31 -9.15
N MET A 85 -5.54 -3.57 -9.22
CA MET A 85 -4.63 -4.69 -9.11
C MET A 85 -3.86 -4.87 -10.42
N PRO A 86 -2.52 -5.06 -10.37
CA PRO A 86 -1.75 -5.38 -11.57
C PRO A 86 -2.32 -6.62 -12.28
N ALA A 87 -2.30 -6.61 -13.60
CA ALA A 87 -2.93 -7.67 -14.41
C ALA A 87 -2.26 -9.04 -14.21
N GLU A 88 -1.00 -9.05 -13.80
CA GLU A 88 -0.20 -10.24 -13.53
C GLU A 88 -0.47 -10.88 -12.15
N TRP A 89 -1.34 -10.28 -11.33
CA TRP A 89 -1.71 -10.79 -10.01
C TRP A 89 -2.76 -11.90 -10.14
N GLN A 90 -2.45 -13.07 -9.58
CA GLN A 90 -3.24 -14.30 -9.72
C GLN A 90 -4.03 -14.61 -8.44
N ALA A 91 -5.21 -15.22 -8.60
CA ALA A 91 -6.13 -15.48 -7.49
C ALA A 91 -5.58 -16.41 -6.39
N ASP A 92 -4.56 -17.21 -6.69
CA ASP A 92 -3.93 -18.19 -5.80
C ASP A 92 -2.69 -17.65 -5.06
N GLN A 93 -2.42 -16.35 -5.15
CA GLN A 93 -1.29 -15.70 -4.47
C GLN A 93 -1.69 -15.02 -3.15
N ALA A 94 -0.73 -14.91 -2.24
CA ALA A 94 -0.90 -14.17 -0.99
C ALA A 94 -0.51 -12.69 -1.18
N TYR A 95 -1.44 -11.80 -0.81
CA TYR A 95 -1.26 -10.35 -0.88
C TYR A 95 -1.13 -9.74 0.50
N PHE A 96 -0.23 -8.76 0.62
CA PHE A 96 0.04 -8.06 1.87
C PHE A 96 0.06 -6.57 1.61
N ILE A 97 -0.58 -5.80 2.48
CA ILE A 97 -0.37 -4.35 2.58
C ILE A 97 0.69 -4.09 3.65
N ARG A 98 1.65 -3.21 3.33
CA ARG A 98 2.72 -2.83 4.24
C ARG A 98 2.66 -1.33 4.51
N PHE A 99 2.71 -0.97 5.77
CA PHE A 99 2.89 0.41 6.23
C PHE A 99 4.27 0.54 6.84
N GLU A 100 5.01 1.59 6.49
CA GLU A 100 6.32 1.86 7.12
C GLU A 100 6.14 2.51 8.50
N GLY A 101 5.08 3.29 8.68
CA GLY A 101 4.68 3.85 9.97
C GLY A 101 3.31 4.52 9.88
N VAL A 102 2.54 4.46 10.97
CA VAL A 102 1.26 5.16 11.12
C VAL A 102 1.18 5.71 12.54
N GLY A 103 0.80 6.98 12.70
CA GLY A 103 0.69 7.61 14.01
C GLY A 103 -0.33 6.91 14.92
N THR A 104 0.02 6.88 16.22
CA THR A 104 -0.12 5.83 17.27
C THR A 104 -1.21 4.75 17.18
N TYR A 105 -2.31 4.96 16.45
CA TYR A 105 -3.31 3.93 16.23
C TYR A 105 -3.81 3.95 14.77
N ALA A 106 -3.82 2.76 14.15
CA ALA A 106 -4.37 2.56 12.82
C ALA A 106 -5.49 1.52 12.82
N HIS A 107 -6.58 1.79 12.10
CA HIS A 107 -7.60 0.81 11.74
C HIS A 107 -7.65 0.69 10.21
N VAL A 108 -7.37 -0.50 9.68
CA VAL A 108 -7.22 -0.73 8.24
C VAL A 108 -8.44 -1.47 7.69
N ARG A 109 -9.00 -0.95 6.60
CA ARG A 109 -10.11 -1.58 5.86
C ARG A 109 -9.81 -1.59 4.37
N LEU A 110 -10.19 -2.67 3.68
CA LEU A 110 -10.08 -2.79 2.22
C LEU A 110 -11.40 -3.34 1.67
N ASN A 111 -11.97 -2.65 0.67
CA ASN A 111 -13.22 -3.06 0.02
C ASN A 111 -14.36 -3.41 1.02
N GLY A 112 -14.47 -2.63 2.10
CA GLY A 112 -15.47 -2.83 3.15
C GLY A 112 -15.08 -3.80 4.26
N HIS A 113 -14.10 -4.68 4.02
CA HIS A 113 -13.61 -5.66 4.98
C HIS A 113 -12.63 -5.03 5.99
N ASP A 114 -12.75 -5.45 7.24
CA ASP A 114 -11.85 -5.07 8.34
C ASP A 114 -10.60 -5.95 8.33
N LEU A 115 -9.43 -5.34 8.19
CA LEU A 115 -8.13 -6.05 8.15
C LEU A 115 -7.39 -5.99 9.49
N GLY A 116 -7.90 -5.27 10.49
CA GLY A 116 -7.31 -5.22 11.82
C GLY A 116 -6.79 -3.83 12.22
N ARG A 117 -6.13 -3.82 13.38
CA ARG A 117 -5.66 -2.60 14.06
C ARG A 117 -4.18 -2.70 14.40
N HIS A 118 -3.50 -1.55 14.43
CA HIS A 118 -2.16 -1.40 14.97
C HIS A 118 -2.13 -0.34 16.07
N LEU A 119 -1.39 -0.62 17.14
CA LEU A 119 -1.12 0.28 18.27
C LEU A 119 0.41 0.43 18.34
N GLY A 120 0.95 1.63 18.12
CA GLY A 120 2.40 1.88 18.11
C GLY A 120 2.80 3.09 17.31
#